data_AF-A0A662XUP3-F1
#
_entry.id   AF-A0A662XUP3-F1
#
_cell.length_a   1.000
_cell.length_b   1.000
_cell.length_c   1.000
_cell.angle_alpha   90.00
_cell.angle_beta   90.00
_cell.angle_gamma   90.00
#
_symmetry.space_group_name_H-M   'P 1'
#
loop_
_entity.id
_entity.type
_entity.pdbx_description
1 polymer ?
#
loop_
_entity_poly.entity_id
_entity_poly.type
_entity_poly.pdbx_seq_one_letter_code
_entity_poly.pdbx_strand_id
1 'polypeptide(L)'
;HIEKTFADFVKLRDDLYECCQSSHAFLNCAFCNEVARYLLLGAVLPGALLTWMLPQQQRTKAVHRFVEALLLLAVSCPVIEADACPCQEKLPRYLYKFLFEASDPTA
;
A
#
# COMPACT_ATOMS: atom_id res chain seq x y z
N HIS A 1 5.71 17.99 -9.50
CA HIS A 1 6.19 16.77 -8.83
C HIS A 1 5.76 16.86 -7.37
N ILE A 2 5.02 15.89 -6.84
CA ILE A 2 4.64 15.86 -5.42
C ILE A 2 5.67 14.98 -4.72
N GLU A 3 6.44 15.57 -3.83
CA GLU A 3 7.40 14.80 -3.02
C GLU A 3 6.67 14.14 -1.86
N LYS A 4 7.00 12.87 -1.62
CA LYS A 4 6.42 12.07 -0.52
C LYS A 4 7.49 11.71 0.48
N THR A 5 7.15 11.91 1.75
CA THR A 5 7.99 11.49 2.86
C THR A 5 7.87 9.99 3.05
N PHE A 6 8.86 9.37 3.68
CA PHE A 6 8.78 7.95 4.03
C PHE A 6 7.56 7.63 4.92
N ALA A 7 7.16 8.55 5.79
CA ALA A 7 5.98 8.42 6.63
C ALA A 7 4.68 8.33 5.80
N ASP A 8 4.60 9.01 4.66
CA ASP A 8 3.44 8.91 3.77
C ASP A 8 3.26 7.48 3.21
N PHE A 9 4.37 6.80 2.91
CA PHE A 9 4.32 5.41 2.45
C PHE A 9 3.96 4.43 3.58
N VAL A 10 4.41 4.71 4.81
CA VAL A 10 4.00 3.95 6.00
C VAL A 10 2.50 4.10 6.22
N LYS A 11 1.98 5.33 6.13
CA LYS A 11 0.55 5.61 6.26
C LYS A 11 -0.27 4.89 5.19
N LEU A 12 0.15 4.95 3.92
CA LEU A 12 -0.53 4.22 2.84
C LEU A 12 -0.57 2.71 3.11
N ARG A 13 0.54 2.13 3.58
CA ARG A 13 0.62 0.72 3.96
C ARG A 13 -0.36 0.38 5.08
N ASP A 14 -0.42 1.21 6.12
CA ASP A 14 -1.28 0.99 7.28
C ASP A 14 -2.76 1.13 6.92
N ASP A 15 -3.13 2.16 6.14
CA ASP A 15 -4.50 2.35 5.63
C ASP A 15 -4.97 1.14 4.81
N LEU A 16 -4.10 0.58 3.96
CA LEU A 16 -4.41 -0.62 3.17
C LEU A 16 -4.52 -1.87 4.02
N TYR A 17 -3.69 -2.01 5.04
CA TYR A 17 -3.74 -3.13 5.98
C TYR A 17 -5.03 -3.12 6.80
N GLU A 18 -5.41 -1.96 7.34
CA GLU A 18 -6.68 -1.76 8.05
C GLU A 18 -7.88 -2.01 7.11
N CYS A 19 -7.78 -1.57 5.86
CA CYS A 19 -8.81 -1.83 4.87
C CYS A 19 -8.95 -3.33 4.56
N CYS A 20 -7.85 -4.07 4.48
CA CYS A 20 -7.87 -5.52 4.29
C CYS A 20 -8.51 -6.25 5.48
N GLN A 21 -8.15 -5.86 6.71
CA GLN A 21 -8.71 -6.45 7.93
C GLN A 21 -10.20 -6.15 8.11
N SER A 22 -10.62 -4.90 7.87
CA SER A 22 -12.02 -4.51 8.00
C SER A 22 -12.91 -5.12 6.91
N SER A 23 -12.35 -5.47 5.75
CA SER A 23 -13.09 -6.10 4.66
C SER A 23 -13.41 -7.57 4.91
N HIS A 24 -12.60 -8.29 5.70
CA HIS A 24 -12.80 -9.72 5.96
C HIS A 24 -12.35 -10.13 7.37
N ALA A 25 -13.20 -10.86 8.11
CA ALA A 25 -12.85 -11.41 9.43
C ALA A 25 -11.66 -12.40 9.38
N PHE A 26 -11.45 -13.06 8.24
CA PHE A 26 -10.29 -13.90 7.93
C PHE A 26 -9.89 -13.61 6.48
N LEU A 27 -8.59 -13.36 6.21
CA LEU A 27 -8.02 -12.93 4.92
C LEU A 27 -8.11 -14.00 3.80
N ASN A 28 -9.32 -14.43 3.43
CA ASN A 28 -9.57 -15.44 2.40
C ASN A 28 -9.77 -14.83 1.00
N CYS A 29 -9.79 -13.50 0.88
CA CYS A 29 -9.87 -12.82 -0.41
C CYS A 29 -8.51 -12.85 -1.12
N ALA A 30 -8.49 -13.28 -2.39
CA ALA A 30 -7.28 -13.32 -3.20
C ALA A 30 -6.57 -11.95 -3.28
N PHE A 31 -7.33 -10.87 -3.45
CA PHE A 31 -6.81 -9.51 -3.46
C PHE A 31 -6.19 -9.12 -2.11
N CYS A 32 -6.93 -9.26 -1.00
CA CYS A 32 -6.42 -8.90 0.32
C CYS A 32 -5.24 -9.78 0.76
N ASN A 33 -5.16 -11.04 0.29
CA ASN A 33 -4.04 -11.93 0.53
C ASN A 33 -2.80 -11.50 -0.28
N GLU A 34 -2.98 -11.05 -1.52
CA GLU A 34 -1.90 -10.50 -2.34
C GLU A 34 -1.37 -9.19 -1.73
N VAL A 35 -2.27 -8.28 -1.36
CA VAL A 35 -1.93 -7.06 -0.62
C VAL A 35 -1.20 -7.43 0.67
N ALA A 36 -1.76 -8.31 1.51
CA ALA A 36 -1.10 -8.77 2.74
C ALA A 36 0.27 -9.38 2.48
N ARG A 37 0.48 -10.14 1.39
CA ARG A 37 1.80 -10.70 1.05
C ARG A 37 2.82 -9.62 0.74
N TYR A 38 2.44 -8.60 -0.02
CA TYR A 38 3.29 -7.43 -0.27
C TYR A 38 3.52 -6.60 1.00
N LEU A 39 2.58 -6.61 1.96
CA LEU A 39 2.65 -5.92 3.26
C LEU A 39 3.37 -6.75 4.36
N LEU A 40 3.48 -8.08 4.23
CA LEU A 40 4.05 -8.99 5.24
C LEU A 40 5.45 -9.51 4.90
N LEU A 41 5.93 -9.38 3.66
CA LEU A 41 7.34 -9.63 3.28
C LEU A 41 8.29 -8.52 3.81
N GLY A 42 8.09 -8.14 5.07
CA GLY A 42 8.67 -7.03 5.81
C GLY A 42 10.11 -7.22 6.27
N ALA A 43 10.99 -7.71 5.39
CA ALA A 43 12.42 -7.40 5.50
C ALA A 43 12.76 -6.05 4.82
N VAL A 44 11.82 -5.49 4.05
CA VAL A 44 12.08 -4.38 3.13
C VAL A 44 11.04 -3.25 3.23
N LEU A 45 9.98 -3.38 4.05
CA LEU A 45 8.88 -2.41 4.06
C LEU A 45 9.13 -1.19 4.93
N PRO A 46 8.65 0.01 4.52
CA PRO A 46 8.63 1.20 5.34
C PRO A 46 7.92 0.96 6.66
N GLY A 47 8.60 1.12 7.79
CA GLY A 47 7.98 1.10 9.13
C GLY A 47 8.44 -0.03 10.06
N ALA A 48 9.23 -1.01 9.58
CA ALA A 48 9.97 -1.88 10.50
C ALA A 48 11.21 -1.12 11.02
N LEU A 49 11.62 -1.32 12.28
CA LEU A 49 12.87 -0.75 12.83
C LEU A 49 14.08 -1.04 11.92
N LEU A 50 14.05 -2.16 11.19
CA LEU A 50 15.05 -2.55 10.18
C LEU A 50 15.17 -1.56 9.01
N THR A 51 14.09 -0.87 8.63
CA THR A 51 14.13 0.10 7.51
C THR A 51 14.97 1.32 7.82
N TRP A 52 15.08 1.72 9.09
CA TRP A 52 15.97 2.81 9.51
C TRP A 52 17.44 2.42 9.41
N MET A 53 17.75 1.12 9.50
CA MET A 53 19.11 0.59 9.32
C MET A 53 19.49 0.37 7.86
N LEU A 54 18.55 0.54 6.92
CA LEU A 54 18.83 0.36 5.49
C LEU A 54 19.47 1.62 4.86
N PRO A 55 20.49 1.45 3.99
CA PRO A 55 21.00 2.53 3.17
C PRO A 55 19.87 3.23 2.39
N GLN A 56 19.98 4.55 2.18
CA GLN A 56 18.95 5.35 1.49
C GLN A 56 18.52 4.73 0.15
N GLN A 57 19.47 4.22 -0.64
CA GLN A 57 19.19 3.58 -1.92
C GLN A 57 18.29 2.33 -1.79
N GLN A 58 18.49 1.53 -0.75
CA GLN A 58 17.65 0.35 -0.48
C GLN A 58 16.25 0.76 -0.04
N ARG A 59 16.15 1.82 0.77
CA ARG A 59 14.87 2.42 1.14
C ARG A 59 14.12 2.90 -0.10
N THR A 60 14.74 3.69 -0.98
CA THR A 60 14.11 4.17 -2.22
C THR A 60 13.65 3.01 -3.10
N LYS A 61 14.48 1.97 -3.26
CA LYS A 61 14.14 0.78 -4.04
C LYS A 61 12.94 0.03 -3.45
N ALA A 62 12.85 -0.04 -2.12
CA ALA A 62 11.73 -0.66 -1.43
C ALA A 62 10.41 0.08 -1.69
N VAL A 63 10.39 1.39 -1.50
CA VAL A 63 9.18 2.19 -1.73
C VAL A 63 8.78 2.21 -3.19
N HIS A 64 9.73 2.22 -4.12
CA HIS A 64 9.42 2.09 -5.55
C HIS A 64 8.70 0.77 -5.84
N ARG A 65 9.26 -0.36 -5.38
CA ARG A 65 8.65 -1.69 -5.57
C ARG A 65 7.27 -1.80 -4.93
N PHE A 66 7.09 -1.17 -3.77
CA PHE A 66 5.80 -1.13 -3.09
C PHE A 66 4.75 -0.40 -3.94
N VAL A 67 5.05 0.80 -4.43
CA VAL A 67 4.11 1.56 -5.28
C VAL A 67 3.84 0.82 -6.59
N GLU A 68 4.86 0.26 -7.22
CA GLU A 68 4.73 -0.52 -8.46
C GLU A 68 3.82 -1.73 -8.27
N ALA A 69 3.99 -2.49 -7.18
CA ALA A 69 3.11 -3.61 -6.85
C ALA A 69 1.65 -3.18 -6.65
N LEU A 70 1.41 -2.06 -5.96
CA LEU A 70 0.06 -1.54 -5.78
C LEU A 70 -0.58 -1.07 -7.10
N LEU A 71 0.20 -0.45 -7.98
CA LEU A 71 -0.27 -0.06 -9.31
C LEU A 71 -0.65 -1.28 -10.15
N LEU A 72 0.18 -2.33 -10.12
CA LEU A 72 -0.12 -3.59 -10.80
C LEU A 72 -1.39 -4.22 -10.24
N LEU A 73 -1.58 -4.23 -8.92
CA LEU A 73 -2.79 -4.72 -8.28
C LEU A 73 -4.04 -3.93 -8.69
N ALA A 74 -3.95 -2.61 -8.76
CA ALA A 74 -5.05 -1.75 -9.17
C ALA A 74 -5.47 -2.00 -10.63
N VAL A 75 -4.54 -2.36 -11.52
CA VAL A 75 -4.82 -2.65 -12.93
C VAL A 75 -5.25 -4.11 -13.16
N SER A 76 -4.71 -5.05 -12.38
CA SER A 76 -4.95 -6.49 -12.56
C SER A 76 -6.33 -6.95 -12.07
N CYS A 77 -7.03 -6.10 -11.33
CA CYS A 77 -8.35 -6.37 -10.79
C CYS A 77 -9.40 -5.63 -11.62
N PRO A 78 -9.99 -6.23 -12.68
CA PRO A 78 -11.18 -5.67 -13.26
C PRO A 78 -12.26 -5.67 -12.17
N VAL A 79 -12.76 -4.49 -11.82
CA VAL A 79 -13.94 -4.35 -10.96
C VAL A 79 -15.13 -4.89 -11.74
N ILE A 80 -15.24 -6.22 -11.83
CA ILE A 80 -16.48 -6.86 -12.19
C ILE A 80 -17.30 -6.77 -10.91
N GLU A 81 -18.16 -5.75 -10.85
CA GLU A 81 -18.80 -5.13 -9.69
C GLU A 81 -19.51 -6.08 -8.69
N ALA A 82 -19.64 -7.37 -8.99
CA ALA A 82 -20.34 -8.33 -8.14
C ALA A 82 -19.46 -8.97 -7.04
N ASP A 83 -18.15 -9.14 -7.27
CA ASP A 83 -17.27 -9.91 -6.37
C ASP A 83 -16.05 -9.12 -5.84
N ALA A 84 -15.97 -7.82 -6.14
CA ALA A 84 -14.88 -6.98 -5.64
C ALA A 84 -14.99 -6.79 -4.12
N CYS A 85 -13.90 -7.01 -3.39
CA CYS A 85 -13.91 -6.71 -1.97
C CYS A 85 -13.83 -5.18 -1.73
N PRO A 86 -14.32 -4.67 -0.59
CA PRO A 86 -14.27 -3.24 -0.29
C PRO A 86 -12.86 -2.63 -0.35
N CYS A 87 -11.81 -3.42 -0.08
CA CYS A 87 -10.43 -2.98 -0.21
C CYS A 87 -10.00 -2.80 -1.67
N GLN A 88 -10.43 -3.70 -2.55
CA GLN A 88 -10.16 -3.65 -3.98
C GLN A 88 -10.78 -2.40 -4.62
N GLU A 89 -12.02 -2.07 -4.24
CA GLU A 89 -12.68 -0.84 -4.71
C GLU A 89 -12.00 0.44 -4.22
N LYS A 90 -11.47 0.43 -3.00
CA LYS A 90 -10.83 1.61 -2.39
C LYS A 90 -9.38 1.81 -2.82
N LEU A 91 -8.68 0.77 -3.28
CA LEU A 91 -7.25 0.85 -3.65
C LEU A 91 -6.96 1.95 -4.70
N PRO A 92 -7.70 2.06 -5.83
CA PRO A 92 -7.48 3.14 -6.79
C PRO A 92 -7.62 4.53 -6.15
N ARG A 93 -8.55 4.70 -5.21
CA ARG A 93 -8.74 5.96 -4.49
C ARG A 93 -7.58 6.25 -3.54
N TYR A 94 -7.10 5.27 -2.79
CA TYR A 94 -5.92 5.43 -1.94
C TYR A 94 -4.67 5.81 -2.76
N LEU A 95 -4.46 5.15 -3.90
CA LEU A 95 -3.36 5.47 -4.81
C LEU A 95 -3.49 6.85 -5.44
N TYR A 96 -4.68 7.25 -5.86
CA TYR A 96 -4.91 8.59 -6.39
C TYR A 96 -4.57 9.67 -5.35
N LYS A 97 -5.09 9.52 -4.12
CA LYS A 97 -4.75 10.43 -3.02
C LYS A 97 -3.26 10.48 -2.75
N PHE A 98 -2.63 9.31 -2.70
CA PHE A 98 -1.19 9.23 -2.48
C PHE A 98 -0.39 9.89 -3.61
N LEU A 99 -0.73 9.67 -4.87
CA LEU A 99 0.08 10.18 -5.99
C LEU A 99 -0.16 11.66 -6.29
N PHE A 100 -1.37 12.17 -6.01
CA PHE A 100 -1.82 13.47 -6.52
C PHE A 100 -2.25 14.47 -5.43
N GLU A 101 -2.50 14.05 -4.19
CA GLU A 101 -2.79 14.99 -3.09
C GLU A 101 -1.49 15.29 -2.32
N ALA A 102 -1.29 16.56 -1.96
CA ALA A 102 -0.18 16.96 -1.10
C ALA A 102 -0.37 16.37 0.31
N SER A 103 0.72 15.90 0.91
CA SER A 103 0.70 15.47 2.31
C SER A 103 0.52 16.71 3.19
N ASP A 104 -0.44 16.73 4.11
CA ASP A 104 -0.62 17.86 5.02
C ASP A 104 0.66 18.04 5.86
N PRO A 105 1.29 19.23 5.86
CA PRO A 105 2.55 19.46 6.56
C PRO A 105 2.44 19.48 8.10
N THR A 106 1.27 19.16 8.66
CA THR A 106 0.96 19.28 10.09
C THR A 106 0.42 17.99 10.73
N ALA A 107 0.48 16.84 10.06
CA ALA A 107 0.07 15.54 10.62
C ALA A 107 1.21 14.77 11.29
#